data_AF-A0A494Z9R2-F1
#
_entry.id   AF-A0A494Z9R2-F1
#
_cell.length_a   1.000
_cell.length_b   1.000
_cell.length_c   1.000
_cell.angle_alpha   90.00
_cell.angle_beta   90.00
_cell.angle_gamma   90.00
#
_symmetry.space_group_name_H-M   'P 1'
#
loop_
_entity.id
_entity.type
_entity.pdbx_description
1 polymer ?
#
loop_
_entity_poly.entity_id
_entity_poly.type
_entity_poly.pdbx_seq_one_letter_code
_entity_poly.pdbx_strand_id
1 'polypeptide(L)'
;MTILLIIVGMCLVTMIPRLIPAFVMEKLQFRPWVNRWLSAIPYAALGALIFPGIMTVVPEQPIIGVIGGVVAILLATFGLNVVLVVIGAIITVFLLTM
;
A
#
# COMPACT_ATOMS: atom_id res chain seq x y z
N MET A 1 25.27 22.70 14.33
CA MET A 1 23.99 23.45 14.34
C MET A 1 23.12 23.21 13.10
N THR A 2 23.67 22.77 11.97
CA THR A 2 22.91 22.50 10.72
C THR A 2 21.91 21.35 10.82
N ILE A 3 22.25 20.27 11.51
CA ILE A 3 21.38 19.08 11.66
C ILE A 3 20.08 19.42 12.38
N LEU A 4 20.13 20.28 13.41
CA LEU A 4 18.96 20.65 14.20
C LEU A 4 17.99 21.50 13.37
N LEU A 5 18.51 22.39 12.54
CA LEU A 5 17.74 23.17 11.56
C LEU A 5 17.08 22.27 10.49
N ILE A 6 17.78 21.24 10.01
CA ILE A 6 17.23 20.26 9.06
C ILE A 6 16.11 19.44 9.70
N ILE A 7 16.30 18.96 10.95
CA ILE A 7 15.26 18.20 11.67
C ILE A 7 14.00 19.04 11.85
N VAL A 8 14.15 20.29 12.31
CA VAL A 8 13.02 21.21 12.48
C VAL A 8 12.36 21.52 11.13
N GLY A 9 13.15 21.75 10.07
CA GLY A 9 12.63 21.95 8.72
C GLY A 9 11.84 20.75 8.19
N MET A 10 12.37 19.53 8.32
CA MET A 10 11.68 18.30 7.89
C MET A 10 10.40 18.05 8.70
N CYS A 11 10.43 18.34 10.01
CA CYS A 11 9.24 18.23 10.85
C CYS A 11 8.14 19.18 10.38
N LEU A 12 8.46 20.45 10.08
CA LEU A 12 7.49 21.41 9.56
C LEU A 12 6.92 20.96 8.20
N VAL A 13 7.78 20.57 7.26
CA VAL A 13 7.34 20.17 5.89
C VAL A 13 6.51 18.89 5.89
N THR A 14 6.68 17.99 6.87
CA THR A 14 5.87 16.76 6.97
C THR A 14 4.61 16.94 7.80
N MET A 15 4.66 17.69 8.91
CA MET A 15 3.52 17.89 9.79
C MET A 15 2.50 18.87 9.24
N ILE A 16 2.92 19.96 8.59
CA ILE A 16 1.99 20.95 8.05
C ILE A 16 1.02 20.28 7.05
N PRO A 17 1.47 19.54 6.00
CA PRO A 17 0.56 18.88 5.08
C PRO A 17 -0.21 17.71 5.68
N ARG A 18 0.24 17.11 6.80
CA ARG A 18 -0.49 16.00 7.46
C ARG A 18 -1.60 16.52 8.37
N LEU A 19 -1.36 17.62 9.08
CA LEU A 19 -2.32 18.21 10.02
C LEU A 19 -3.43 18.97 9.28
N ILE A 20 -3.12 19.64 8.17
CA ILE A 20 -4.12 20.40 7.39
C ILE A 20 -5.31 19.49 6.99
N PRO A 21 -5.14 18.34 6.33
CA PRO A 21 -6.25 17.44 6.02
C PRO A 21 -6.95 16.95 7.29
N ALA A 22 -6.23 16.62 8.35
CA ALA A 22 -6.83 16.12 9.59
C ALA A 22 -7.84 17.11 10.20
N PHE A 23 -7.54 18.42 10.18
CA PHE A 23 -8.43 19.46 10.73
C PHE A 23 -9.44 20.01 9.72
N VAL A 24 -9.11 20.00 8.43
CA VAL A 24 -9.95 20.60 7.38
C VAL A 24 -10.99 19.61 6.84
N MET A 25 -10.69 18.30 6.81
CA MET A 25 -11.61 17.30 6.25
C MET A 25 -12.93 17.18 7.02
N GLU A 26 -12.94 17.48 8.32
CA GLU A 26 -14.16 17.45 9.13
C GLU A 26 -15.12 18.62 8.81
N LYS A 27 -14.59 19.75 8.32
CA LYS A 27 -15.37 20.96 7.99
C LYS A 27 -15.68 21.09 6.48
N LEU A 28 -14.99 20.35 5.62
CA LEU A 28 -15.24 20.35 4.18
C LEU A 28 -16.32 19.33 3.81
N GLN A 29 -17.58 19.79 3.74
CA GLN A 29 -18.64 19.00 3.11
C GLN A 29 -18.47 19.03 1.58
N PHE A 30 -17.69 18.08 1.08
CA PHE A 30 -17.59 17.86 -0.36
C PHE A 30 -18.93 17.38 -0.93
N ARG A 31 -19.24 17.76 -2.18
CA ARG A 31 -20.37 17.18 -2.92
C ARG A 31 -20.29 15.64 -2.89
N PRO A 32 -21.42 14.92 -2.83
CA PRO A 32 -21.44 13.46 -2.70
C PRO A 32 -20.59 12.72 -3.75
N TRP A 33 -20.49 13.25 -4.97
CA TRP A 33 -19.64 12.68 -6.02
C TRP A 33 -18.15 12.77 -5.70
N VAL A 34 -17.69 13.92 -5.19
CA VAL A 34 -16.27 14.13 -4.84
C VAL A 34 -15.89 13.26 -3.64
N ASN A 35 -16.78 13.11 -2.65
CA ASN A 35 -16.52 12.24 -1.50
C ASN A 35 -16.36 10.76 -1.92
N ARG A 36 -17.19 10.29 -2.86
CA ARG A 36 -17.05 8.94 -3.45
C ARG A 36 -15.71 8.78 -4.18
N TRP A 37 -15.28 9.79 -4.94
CA TRP A 37 -13.97 9.77 -5.60
C TRP A 37 -12.80 9.75 -4.61
N LEU A 38 -12.83 10.61 -3.59
CA LEU A 38 -11.82 10.66 -2.53
C LEU A 38 -11.70 9.32 -1.80
N SER A 39 -12.82 8.64 -1.55
CA SER A 39 -12.83 7.31 -0.91
C SER A 39 -12.19 6.21 -1.76
N ALA A 40 -12.06 6.40 -3.08
CA ALA A 40 -11.39 5.46 -3.98
C ALA A 40 -9.86 5.65 -4.02
N ILE A 41 -9.35 6.80 -3.61
CA ILE A 41 -7.90 7.13 -3.66
C ILE A 41 -7.06 6.12 -2.87
N PRO A 42 -7.39 5.76 -1.61
CA PRO A 42 -6.59 4.80 -0.84
C PRO A 42 -6.51 3.44 -1.52
N TYR A 43 -7.63 2.94 -2.06
CA TYR A 43 -7.67 1.66 -2.78
C TYR A 43 -6.86 1.70 -4.07
N ALA A 44 -6.93 2.81 -4.82
CA ALA A 44 -6.14 3.02 -6.02
C ALA A 44 -4.64 3.07 -5.70
N ALA A 45 -4.25 3.77 -4.62
CA ALA A 45 -2.87 3.84 -4.17
C ALA A 45 -2.33 2.48 -3.73
N LEU A 46 -3.11 1.72 -2.93
CA LEU A 46 -2.74 0.36 -2.54
C LEU A 46 -2.58 -0.55 -3.78
N GLY A 47 -3.52 -0.50 -4.71
CA GLY A 47 -3.43 -1.26 -5.96
C GLY A 47 -2.20 -0.87 -6.79
N ALA A 48 -1.93 0.42 -6.93
CA ALA A 48 -0.78 0.95 -7.66
C ALA A 48 0.57 0.60 -7.01
N LEU A 49 0.62 0.33 -5.70
CA LEU A 49 1.82 -0.11 -5.00
C LEU A 49 1.97 -1.64 -5.01
N ILE A 50 0.88 -2.38 -4.81
CA ILE A 50 0.88 -3.84 -4.70
C ILE A 50 1.11 -4.49 -6.06
N PHE A 51 0.45 -4.02 -7.12
CA PHE A 51 0.53 -4.62 -8.45
C PHE A 51 1.97 -4.67 -9.01
N PRO A 52 2.72 -3.55 -9.06
CA PRO A 52 4.13 -3.63 -9.45
C PRO A 52 4.95 -4.48 -8.49
N GLY A 53 4.67 -4.42 -7.18
CA GLY A 53 5.33 -5.26 -6.18
C GLY A 53 5.21 -6.76 -6.47
N ILE A 54 4.07 -7.21 -7.01
CA ILE A 54 3.86 -8.59 -7.46
C ILE A 54 4.65 -8.89 -8.75
N MET A 55 4.65 -7.96 -9.71
CA MET A 55 5.32 -8.17 -11.00
C MET A 55 6.85 -8.16 -10.90
N THR A 56 7.41 -7.46 -9.92
CA THR A 56 8.87 -7.29 -9.76
C THR A 56 9.50 -8.24 -8.74
N VAL A 57 8.78 -9.28 -8.29
CA VAL A 57 9.32 -10.25 -7.30
C VAL A 57 10.52 -11.00 -7.86
N VAL A 58 10.43 -11.48 -9.10
CA VAL A 58 11.53 -12.11 -9.84
C VAL A 58 11.64 -11.39 -11.20
N PRO A 59 12.65 -10.52 -11.40
CA PRO A 59 12.75 -9.68 -12.60
C PRO A 59 12.72 -10.46 -13.92
N GLU A 60 13.32 -11.66 -13.94
CA GLU A 60 13.40 -12.52 -15.12
C GLU A 60 12.10 -13.30 -15.40
N GLN A 61 11.23 -13.49 -14.39
CA GLN A 61 10.05 -14.36 -14.48
C GLN A 61 8.85 -13.78 -13.71
N PRO A 62 8.15 -12.78 -14.27
CA PRO A 62 7.00 -12.14 -13.62
C PRO A 62 5.84 -13.10 -13.35
N ILE A 63 5.79 -14.23 -14.07
CA ILE A 63 4.77 -15.29 -13.89
C ILE A 63 4.82 -15.86 -12.46
N ILE A 64 6.01 -16.02 -11.87
CA ILE A 64 6.16 -16.52 -10.49
C ILE A 64 5.48 -15.57 -9.50
N GLY A 65 5.70 -14.27 -9.68
CA GLY A 65 5.07 -13.23 -8.87
C GLY A 65 3.55 -13.27 -8.99
N VAL A 66 3.02 -13.35 -10.21
CA VAL A 66 1.57 -13.46 -10.46
C VAL A 66 0.97 -14.69 -9.77
N ILE A 67 1.62 -15.85 -9.82
CA ILE A 67 1.14 -17.06 -9.14
C ILE A 67 1.13 -16.86 -7.62
N GLY A 68 2.19 -16.28 -7.05
CA GLY A 68 2.23 -15.92 -5.63
C GLY A 68 1.10 -14.94 -5.23
N GLY A 69 0.82 -13.96 -6.08
CA GLY A 69 -0.29 -13.01 -5.91
C GLY A 69 -1.67 -13.67 -5.97
N VAL A 70 -1.89 -14.59 -6.93
CA VAL A 70 -3.14 -15.36 -7.02
C VAL A 70 -3.33 -16.24 -5.79
N VAL A 71 -2.28 -16.91 -5.32
CA VAL A 71 -2.34 -17.71 -4.09
C VAL A 71 -2.64 -16.83 -2.88
N ALA A 72 -2.03 -15.65 -2.77
CA ALA A 72 -2.34 -14.70 -1.71
C ALA A 72 -3.83 -14.27 -1.72
N ILE A 73 -4.39 -14.00 -2.92
CA ILE A 73 -5.81 -13.66 -3.08
C ILE A 73 -6.70 -14.82 -2.65
N LEU A 74 -6.39 -16.05 -3.08
CA LEU A 74 -7.15 -17.24 -2.70
C LEU A 74 -7.12 -17.48 -1.18
N LEU A 75 -5.93 -17.42 -0.56
CA LEU A 75 -5.81 -17.60 0.89
C LEU A 75 -6.52 -16.49 1.67
N ALA A 76 -6.52 -15.26 1.17
CA ALA A 76 -7.23 -14.14 1.78
C ALA A 76 -8.76 -14.29 1.68
N THR A 77 -9.29 -14.81 0.55
CA THR A 77 -10.75 -15.02 0.40
C THR A 77 -11.29 -16.14 1.29
N PHE A 78 -10.44 -17.09 1.70
CA PHE A 78 -10.80 -18.10 2.72
C PHE A 78 -10.86 -17.54 4.15
N GLY A 79 -10.58 -16.25 4.37
CA GLY A 79 -10.67 -15.63 5.69
C GLY A 79 -9.53 -16.01 6.64
N LEU A 80 -8.41 -16.48 6.11
CA LEU A 80 -7.22 -16.81 6.90
C LEU A 80 -6.57 -15.54 7.48
N ASN A 81 -5.90 -15.70 8.62
CA ASN A 81 -5.10 -14.62 9.22
C ASN A 81 -4.06 -14.09 8.22
N VAL A 82 -3.87 -12.76 8.19
CA VAL A 82 -2.94 -12.10 7.27
C VAL A 82 -1.54 -12.71 7.33
N VAL A 83 -1.07 -13.08 8.52
CA VAL A 83 0.23 -13.75 8.71
C VAL A 83 0.31 -15.06 7.95
N LEU A 84 -0.76 -15.88 7.97
CA LEU A 84 -0.80 -17.15 7.23
C LEU A 84 -0.83 -16.92 5.71
N VAL A 85 -1.57 -15.91 5.25
CA VAL A 85 -1.62 -15.52 3.83
C VAL A 85 -0.23 -15.13 3.34
N VAL A 86 0.49 -14.31 4.11
CA VAL A 86 1.85 -13.87 3.77
C VAL A 86 2.82 -15.04 3.73
N ILE A 87 2.79 -15.92 4.74
CA ILE A 87 3.65 -17.12 4.76
C ILE A 87 3.35 -18.03 3.57
N GLY A 88 2.07 -18.27 3.26
CA GLY A 88 1.66 -19.10 2.12
C GLY A 88 2.13 -18.53 0.77
N ALA A 89 2.03 -17.21 0.58
CA ALA A 89 2.52 -16.54 -0.61
C ALA A 89 4.05 -16.64 -0.74
N ILE A 90 4.79 -16.44 0.36
CA ILE A 90 6.27 -16.59 0.39
C ILE A 90 6.67 -18.02 0.04
N ILE A 91 6.05 -19.03 0.65
CA ILE A 91 6.34 -20.44 0.38
C ILE A 91 6.07 -20.78 -1.10
N THR A 92 4.98 -20.26 -1.65
CA THR A 92 4.63 -20.48 -3.07
C THR A 92 5.69 -19.92 -4.00
N VAL A 93 6.09 -18.66 -3.78
CA VAL A 93 7.14 -18.02 -4.60
C VAL A 93 8.47 -18.75 -4.43
N PHE A 94 8.82 -19.14 -3.20
CA PHE A 94 10.06 -19.86 -2.89
C PHE A 94 10.13 -21.20 -3.62
N LEU A 95 9.06 -22.01 -3.57
CA LEU A 95 9.00 -23.31 -4.25
C LEU A 95 9.04 -23.19 -5.78
N LEU A 96 8.53 -22.10 -6.34
CA LEU A 96 8.56 -21.84 -7.79
C LEU A 96 9.90 -21.24 -8.26
N THR A 97 10.69 -20.68 -7.35
CA THR A 97 11.99 -20.04 -7.66
C THR A 97 13.16 -21.02 -7.50
N MET A 98 12.99 -22.06 -6.67
CA MET A 98 13.95 -23.17 -6.53
C MET A 98 14.04 -24.01 -7.79
#